data_AF-A0A3R9MIW9-F1
#
_entry.id   AF-A0A3R9MIW9-F1
#
_cell.length_a   1.000
_cell.length_b   1.000
_cell.length_c   1.000
_cell.angle_alpha   90.00
_cell.angle_beta   90.00
_cell.angle_gamma   90.00
#
_symmetry.space_group_name_H-M   'P 1'
#
loop_
_entity.id
_entity.type
_entity.pdbx_description
1 polymer ?
#
loop_
_entity_poly.entity_id
_entity_poly.type
_entity_poly.pdbx_seq_one_letter_code
_entity_poly.pdbx_strand_id
1 'polypeptide(L)'
;MNLFNRIFKIGQAEAHSAVNQFEDPIKMIEQGLRDLRLDLDKALHALAEVKALAIRSRNEAETERGRALDYENKAVLLLQKAHRQEMEAPEADRLATEALLKKTQHEAQATRATQEQQKFEASAQQLDQNVQQLKSTISQWDNELKTLKARVTVSTATKTINQQLAQLDSSGTVALLERMKDKVATEEALAESYGQIAQESKSIDQEIDKALGKDGSGQASADLQALKAKLGLG
;
A
#
# COMPACT_ATOMS: atom_id res chain seq x y z
N MET A 1 29.14 2.15 2.22
CA MET A 1 28.90 1.90 0.78
C MET A 1 27.40 2.04 0.54
N ASN A 2 26.94 3.21 0.12
CA ASN A 2 25.51 3.58 0.08
C ASN A 2 24.71 2.77 -0.96
N LEU A 3 23.52 2.32 -0.56
CA LEU A 3 22.49 1.75 -1.44
C LEU A 3 22.21 2.66 -2.65
N PHE A 4 22.26 3.99 -2.45
CA PHE A 4 22.14 4.99 -3.50
C PHE A 4 23.21 4.88 -4.60
N ASN A 5 24.47 4.60 -4.25
CA ASN A 5 25.53 4.42 -5.26
C ASN A 5 25.39 3.10 -6.03
N ARG A 6 24.70 2.11 -5.45
CA ARG A 6 24.39 0.84 -6.14
C ARG A 6 23.26 1.02 -7.13
N ILE A 7 22.17 1.68 -6.75
CA ILE A 7 21.05 1.96 -7.64
C ILE A 7 21.50 2.80 -8.85
N PHE A 8 22.35 3.80 -8.63
CA PHE A 8 22.82 4.67 -9.70
C PHE A 8 23.79 3.96 -10.67
N LYS A 9 24.63 3.04 -10.18
CA LYS A 9 25.54 2.24 -11.03
C LYS A 9 24.82 1.15 -11.84
N ILE A 10 23.68 0.66 -11.34
CA ILE A 10 22.85 -0.33 -12.06
C ILE A 10 22.17 0.30 -13.29
N GLY A 11 21.92 1.61 -13.30
CA GLY A 11 21.36 2.30 -14.48
C GLY A 11 22.36 2.49 -15.63
N GLN A 12 23.67 2.42 -15.36
CA GLN A 12 24.74 2.72 -16.33
C GLN A 12 25.44 1.46 -16.86
N ALA A 13 25.30 0.32 -16.18
CA ALA A 13 25.93 -0.93 -16.55
C ALA A 13 24.89 -1.97 -17.00
N GLU A 14 24.91 -2.24 -18.30
CA GLU A 14 24.56 -3.53 -18.91
C GLU A 14 23.09 -3.81 -19.27
N ALA A 15 22.77 -3.39 -20.49
CA ALA A 15 21.70 -3.91 -21.32
C ALA A 15 21.87 -5.39 -21.77
N HIS A 16 22.68 -6.27 -21.12
CA HIS A 16 22.86 -7.61 -21.69
C HIS A 16 23.09 -8.85 -20.82
N SER A 17 23.26 -8.83 -19.49
CA SER A 17 23.52 -10.11 -18.79
C SER A 17 23.25 -10.12 -17.28
N ALA A 18 22.01 -9.85 -16.86
CA ALA A 18 21.63 -10.16 -15.47
C ALA A 18 20.19 -10.65 -15.36
N VAL A 19 19.91 -11.80 -15.98
CA VAL A 19 18.55 -12.34 -16.09
C VAL A 19 18.11 -13.12 -14.84
N ASN A 20 19.00 -13.52 -13.91
CA ASN A 20 18.61 -14.37 -12.76
C ASN A 20 19.07 -13.89 -11.37
N GLN A 21 19.63 -12.68 -11.22
CA GLN A 21 20.20 -12.22 -9.93
C GLN A 21 19.56 -10.94 -9.37
N PHE A 22 18.55 -10.44 -10.05
CA PHE A 22 17.74 -9.28 -9.68
C PHE A 22 16.29 -9.71 -9.44
N GLU A 23 16.07 -10.45 -8.36
CA GLU A 23 14.73 -10.86 -7.92
C GLU A 23 13.85 -9.63 -7.68
N ASP A 24 12.95 -9.37 -8.62
CA ASP A 24 11.79 -8.47 -8.56
C ASP A 24 12.06 -7.07 -7.95
N PRO A 25 12.13 -5.98 -8.75
CA PRO A 25 12.34 -4.61 -8.27
C PRO A 25 11.49 -4.20 -7.06
N ILE A 26 10.28 -4.77 -6.92
CA ILE A 26 9.41 -4.60 -5.75
C ILE A 26 10.05 -5.12 -4.46
N LYS A 27 10.60 -6.34 -4.48
CA LYS A 27 11.27 -6.96 -3.32
C LYS A 27 12.51 -6.18 -2.90
N MET A 28 13.25 -5.62 -3.85
CA MET A 28 14.42 -4.78 -3.56
C MET A 28 14.02 -3.48 -2.86
N ILE A 29 12.94 -2.81 -3.31
CA ILE A 29 12.41 -1.61 -2.65
C ILE A 29 11.87 -1.94 -1.26
N GLU A 30 11.17 -3.08 -1.10
CA GLU A 30 10.73 -3.56 0.22
C GLU A 30 11.90 -3.78 1.18
N GLN A 31 13.00 -4.37 0.71
CA GLN A 31 14.19 -4.56 1.52
C GLN A 31 14.81 -3.22 1.89
N GLY A 32 14.96 -2.30 0.93
CA GLY A 32 15.45 -0.95 1.21
C GLY A 32 14.59 -0.22 2.24
N LEU A 33 13.26 -0.38 2.19
CA LEU A 33 12.34 0.21 3.16
C LEU A 33 12.47 -0.44 4.55
N ARG A 34 12.72 -1.75 4.62
CA ARG A 34 13.04 -2.45 5.88
C ARG A 34 14.34 -1.92 6.49
N ASP A 35 15.38 -1.79 5.68
CA ASP A 35 16.68 -1.28 6.13
C ASP A 35 16.56 0.17 6.62
N LEU A 36 15.83 1.04 5.89
CA LEU A 36 15.56 2.42 6.31
C LEU A 36 14.79 2.49 7.64
N ARG A 37 13.84 1.58 7.89
CA ARG A 37 13.12 1.51 9.17
C ARG A 37 14.05 1.11 10.32
N LEU A 38 14.98 0.20 10.06
CA LEU A 38 15.99 -0.22 11.05
C LEU A 38 16.98 0.92 11.34
N ASP A 39 17.39 1.68 10.32
CA ASP A 39 18.23 2.86 10.51
C ASP A 39 17.48 4.00 11.22
N LEU A 40 16.16 4.14 10.98
CA LEU A 40 15.32 5.06 11.74
C LEU A 40 15.28 4.71 13.22
N ASP A 41 15.15 3.43 13.56
CA ASP A 41 15.16 2.98 14.95
C ASP A 41 16.50 3.29 15.64
N LYS A 42 17.63 3.02 14.96
CA LYS A 42 18.96 3.39 15.46
C LYS A 42 19.11 4.90 15.65
N ALA A 43 18.61 5.69 14.69
CA ALA A 43 18.67 7.14 14.77
C ALA A 43 17.83 7.69 15.94
N LEU A 44 16.67 7.09 16.23
CA LEU A 44 15.85 7.41 17.40
C LEU A 44 16.57 7.09 18.72
N HIS A 45 17.25 5.95 18.80
CA HIS A 45 18.06 5.60 19.96
C HIS A 45 19.22 6.59 20.17
N ALA A 46 19.98 6.89 19.12
CA ALA A 46 21.06 7.88 19.18
C ALA A 46 20.55 9.27 19.58
N LEU A 47 19.39 9.69 19.05
CA LEU A 47 18.74 10.95 19.45
C LEU A 47 18.38 10.95 20.94
N ALA A 48 17.85 9.84 21.46
CA ALA A 48 17.51 9.70 22.87
C ALA A 48 18.76 9.77 23.77
N GLU A 49 19.85 9.12 23.38
CA GLU A 49 21.14 9.17 24.08
C GLU A 49 21.70 10.59 24.14
N VAL A 50 21.71 11.32 23.02
CA VAL A 50 22.19 12.72 22.99
C VAL A 50 21.30 13.64 23.81
N LYS A 51 19.96 13.46 23.76
CA LYS A 51 19.04 14.20 24.65
C LYS A 51 19.30 13.90 26.13
N ALA A 52 19.61 12.65 26.47
CA ALA A 52 19.97 12.27 27.84
C ALA A 52 21.29 12.91 28.29
N LEU A 53 22.29 13.01 27.42
CA LEU A 53 23.53 13.72 27.70
C LEU A 53 23.28 15.21 27.95
N ALA A 54 22.45 15.87 27.14
CA ALA A 54 22.07 17.26 27.36
C ALA A 54 21.41 17.48 28.74
N ILE A 55 20.49 16.59 29.14
CA ILE A 55 19.84 16.64 30.46
C ILE A 55 20.86 16.45 31.58
N ARG A 56 21.78 15.48 31.45
CA ARG A 56 22.83 15.25 32.45
C ARG A 56 23.72 16.47 32.63
N SER A 57 24.21 17.07 31.54
CA SER A 57 25.04 18.28 31.59
C SER A 57 24.29 19.47 32.19
N ARG A 58 22.97 19.59 31.94
CA ARG A 58 22.13 20.60 32.58
C ARG A 58 22.08 20.40 34.10
N ASN A 59 21.78 19.18 34.55
CA ASN A 59 21.69 18.86 35.97
C ASN A 59 23.04 19.07 36.69
N GLU A 60 24.15 18.73 36.03
CA GLU A 60 25.50 18.99 36.53
C GLU A 60 25.75 20.50 36.66
N ALA A 61 25.41 21.29 35.64
CA ALA A 61 25.53 22.75 35.70
C ALA A 61 24.72 23.35 36.86
N GLU A 62 23.49 22.88 37.08
CA GLU A 62 22.65 23.31 38.20
C GLU A 62 23.24 22.91 39.57
N THR A 63 23.75 21.68 39.69
CA THR A 63 24.40 21.18 40.91
C THR A 63 25.63 22.03 41.26
N GLU A 64 26.48 22.31 40.27
CA GLU A 64 27.70 23.09 40.45
C GLU A 64 27.40 24.57 40.76
N ARG A 65 26.35 25.15 40.15
CA ARG A 65 25.84 26.48 40.56
C ARG A 65 25.37 26.51 42.01
N GLY A 66 24.65 25.47 42.45
CA GLY A 66 24.20 25.33 43.83
C GLY A 66 25.39 25.29 44.80
N ARG A 67 26.42 24.49 44.48
CA ARG A 67 27.67 24.44 45.27
C ARG A 67 28.38 25.78 45.34
N ALA A 68 28.46 26.51 44.22
CA ALA A 68 29.05 27.84 44.21
C ALA A 68 28.31 28.80 45.17
N LEU A 69 26.98 28.81 45.13
CA LEU A 69 26.15 29.62 46.02
C LEU A 69 26.34 29.21 47.50
N ASP A 70 26.43 27.92 47.79
CA ASP A 70 26.69 27.45 49.16
C ASP A 70 28.03 27.93 49.71
N TYR A 71 29.09 27.93 48.89
CA TYR A 71 30.40 28.44 49.29
C TYR A 71 30.41 29.97 49.45
N GLU A 72 29.66 30.69 48.62
CA GLU A 72 29.43 32.12 48.80
C GLU A 72 28.74 32.42 50.13
N ASN A 73 27.67 31.69 50.45
CA ASN A 73 26.96 31.84 51.72
C ASN A 73 27.87 31.54 52.91
N LYS A 74 28.72 30.49 52.82
CA LYS A 74 29.72 30.18 53.85
C LYS A 74 30.71 31.33 54.04
N ALA A 75 31.22 31.93 52.96
CA ALA A 75 32.12 33.08 53.04
C ALA A 75 31.45 34.27 53.76
N VAL A 76 30.20 34.58 53.41
CA VAL A 76 29.42 35.64 54.08
C VAL A 76 29.23 35.36 55.56
N LEU A 77 28.87 34.12 55.94
CA LEU A 77 28.68 33.73 57.34
C LEU A 77 29.98 33.84 58.16
N LEU A 78 31.13 33.48 57.57
CA LEU A 78 32.44 33.61 58.23
C LEU A 78 32.77 35.08 58.53
N LEU A 79 32.57 35.97 57.56
CA LEU A 79 32.79 37.40 57.74
C LEU A 79 31.82 38.02 58.78
N GLN A 80 30.56 37.57 58.78
CA GLN A 80 29.58 38.00 59.80
C GLN A 80 29.99 37.56 61.22
N LYS A 81 30.55 36.36 61.38
CA LYS A 81 31.06 35.88 62.67
C LYS A 81 32.24 36.72 63.16
N ALA A 82 33.17 37.09 62.28
CA ALA A 82 34.25 38.01 62.62
C ALA A 82 33.72 39.38 63.04
N HIS A 83 32.71 39.91 62.33
CA HIS A 83 32.09 41.19 62.69
C HIS A 83 31.45 41.16 64.09
N ARG A 84 30.84 40.03 64.49
CA ARG A 84 30.29 39.81 65.82
C ARG A 84 31.32 39.42 66.89
N GLN A 85 32.62 39.42 66.55
CA GLN A 85 33.72 39.00 67.44
C GLN A 85 33.58 37.54 67.94
N GLU A 86 32.85 36.69 67.20
CA GLU A 86 32.71 35.25 67.47
C GLU A 86 33.86 34.43 66.86
N MET A 87 34.73 35.08 66.07
CA MET A 87 35.88 34.49 65.37
C MET A 87 36.95 35.57 65.19
N GLU A 88 38.22 35.19 65.27
CA GLU A 88 39.34 36.09 64.97
C GLU A 88 39.29 36.57 63.52
N ALA A 89 39.35 37.88 63.30
CA ALA A 89 39.30 38.49 61.97
C ALA A 89 40.28 37.88 60.95
N PRO A 90 41.59 37.68 61.25
CA PRO A 90 42.51 37.09 60.28
C PRO A 90 42.19 35.63 59.92
N GLU A 91 41.60 34.87 60.85
CA GLU A 91 41.19 33.49 60.58
C GLU A 91 39.92 33.44 59.71
N ALA A 92 38.95 34.31 60.01
CA ALA A 92 37.74 34.43 59.20
C ALA A 92 38.04 34.87 57.77
N ASP A 93 38.94 35.85 57.58
CA ASP A 93 39.37 36.31 56.27
C ASP A 93 40.06 35.20 55.46
N ARG A 94 40.91 34.39 56.11
CA ARG A 94 41.56 33.24 55.47
C ARG A 94 40.51 32.21 55.01
N LEU A 95 39.59 31.81 55.88
CA LEU A 95 38.56 30.82 55.57
C LEU A 95 37.55 31.33 54.53
N ALA A 96 37.18 32.61 54.59
CA ALA A 96 36.31 33.23 53.61
C ALA A 96 36.98 33.27 52.23
N THR A 97 38.28 33.57 52.18
CA THR A 97 39.07 33.52 50.94
C THR A 97 39.10 32.11 50.35
N GLU A 98 39.32 31.08 51.17
CA GLU A 98 39.28 29.68 50.72
C GLU A 98 37.90 29.26 50.21
N ALA A 99 36.82 29.70 50.88
CA ALA A 99 35.46 29.46 50.43
C ALA A 99 35.17 30.14 49.09
N LEU A 100 35.63 31.38 48.88
CA LEU A 100 35.51 32.09 47.61
C LEU A 100 36.32 31.42 46.48
N LEU A 101 37.51 30.87 46.78
CA LEU A 101 38.26 30.07 45.81
C LEU A 101 37.48 28.83 45.36
N LYS A 102 36.81 28.14 46.31
CA LYS A 102 35.92 27.02 45.99
C LYS A 102 34.71 27.44 45.17
N LYS A 103 34.09 28.60 45.47
CA LYS A 103 33.03 29.19 44.66
C LYS A 103 33.48 29.32 43.20
N THR A 104 34.61 29.98 42.95
CA THR A 104 35.13 30.19 41.59
C THR A 104 35.42 28.87 40.86
N GLN A 105 35.91 27.84 41.57
CA GLN A 105 36.11 26.50 40.99
C GLN A 105 34.79 25.87 40.53
N HIS A 106 33.73 25.98 41.32
CA HIS A 106 32.41 25.44 40.98
C HIS A 106 31.70 26.27 39.90
N GLU A 107 31.87 27.59 39.87
CA GLU A 107 31.37 28.45 38.78
C GLU A 107 32.01 28.10 37.43
N ALA A 108 33.32 27.81 37.43
CA ALA A 108 34.02 27.38 36.23
C ALA A 108 33.51 26.01 35.74
N GLN A 109 33.23 25.08 36.64
CA GLN A 109 32.63 23.77 36.31
C GLN A 109 31.22 23.93 35.76
N ALA A 110 30.36 24.72 36.40
CA ALA A 110 29.02 25.03 35.93
C ALA A 110 29.02 25.66 34.53
N THR A 111 29.97 26.55 34.26
CA THR A 111 30.14 27.17 32.93
C THR A 111 30.50 26.14 31.88
N ARG A 112 31.44 25.22 32.17
CA ARG A 112 31.80 24.12 31.26
C ARG A 112 30.62 23.20 30.98
N ALA A 113 29.92 22.74 32.01
CA ALA A 113 28.75 21.88 31.87
C ALA A 113 27.62 22.55 31.06
N THR A 114 27.44 23.87 31.22
CA THR A 114 26.48 24.65 30.41
C THR A 114 26.88 24.69 28.93
N GLN A 115 28.16 24.86 28.62
CA GLN A 115 28.64 24.83 27.24
C GLN A 115 28.47 23.45 26.60
N GLU A 116 28.68 22.37 27.36
CA GLU A 116 28.43 21.01 26.90
C GLU A 116 26.95 20.74 26.65
N GLN A 117 26.08 21.18 27.58
CA GLN A 117 24.63 21.13 27.40
C GLN A 117 24.22 21.76 26.06
N GLN A 118 24.70 22.98 25.77
CA GLN A 118 24.37 23.69 24.53
C GLN A 118 24.83 22.91 23.27
N LYS A 119 26.01 22.29 23.32
CA LYS A 119 26.52 21.45 22.21
C LYS A 119 25.67 20.21 22.00
N PHE A 120 25.25 19.55 23.08
CA PHE A 120 24.39 18.38 22.99
C PHE A 120 22.98 18.74 22.53
N GLU A 121 22.42 19.86 22.97
CA GLU A 121 21.12 20.36 22.49
C GLU A 121 21.14 20.65 20.99
N ALA A 122 22.17 21.33 20.50
CA ALA A 122 22.34 21.59 19.06
C ALA A 122 22.45 20.28 18.27
N SER A 123 23.22 19.32 18.77
CA SER A 123 23.39 18.00 18.15
C SER A 123 22.08 17.19 18.14
N ALA A 124 21.33 17.23 19.25
CA ALA A 124 20.02 16.60 19.35
C ALA A 124 19.03 17.23 18.36
N GLN A 125 19.06 18.55 18.20
CA GLN A 125 18.18 19.25 17.26
C GLN A 125 18.47 18.87 15.80
N GLN A 126 19.75 18.75 15.43
CA GLN A 126 20.14 18.27 14.11
C GLN A 126 19.73 16.81 13.87
N LEU A 127 19.91 15.93 14.87
CA LEU A 127 19.48 14.53 14.78
C LEU A 127 17.96 14.42 14.67
N ASP A 128 17.21 15.24 15.41
CA ASP A 128 15.75 15.27 15.35
C ASP A 128 15.27 15.62 13.93
N GLN A 129 15.84 16.67 13.31
CA GLN A 129 15.54 17.03 11.93
C GLN A 129 15.84 15.88 10.94
N ASN A 130 16.99 15.24 11.07
CA ASN A 130 17.36 14.09 10.23
C ASN A 130 16.38 12.91 10.41
N VAL A 131 15.96 12.64 11.65
CA VAL A 131 14.95 11.61 11.97
C VAL A 131 13.60 11.94 11.33
N GLN A 132 13.15 13.20 11.39
CA GLN A 132 11.89 13.61 10.73
C GLN A 132 11.99 13.46 9.21
N GLN A 133 13.10 13.86 8.61
CA GLN A 133 13.33 13.70 7.18
C GLN A 133 13.30 12.22 6.77
N LEU A 134 13.93 11.34 7.56
CA LEU A 134 13.92 9.90 7.32
C LEU A 134 12.51 9.32 7.44
N LYS A 135 11.73 9.72 8.44
CA LYS A 135 10.31 9.33 8.58
C LYS A 135 9.48 9.73 7.37
N SER A 136 9.60 10.98 6.92
CA SER A 136 8.91 11.49 5.73
C SER A 136 9.29 10.69 4.49
N THR A 137 10.58 10.43 4.30
CA THR A 137 11.12 9.66 3.17
C THR A 137 10.54 8.23 3.19
N ILE A 138 10.58 7.54 4.34
CA ILE A 138 9.99 6.20 4.49
C ILE A 138 8.50 6.21 4.13
N SER A 139 7.74 7.21 4.60
CA SER A 139 6.32 7.31 4.28
C SER A 139 6.05 7.51 2.80
N GLN A 140 6.86 8.35 2.13
CA GLN A 140 6.75 8.56 0.68
C GLN A 140 7.01 7.25 -0.07
N TRP A 141 8.11 6.56 0.22
CA TRP A 141 8.46 5.30 -0.43
C TRP A 141 7.46 4.17 -0.16
N ASP A 142 6.87 4.11 1.04
CA ASP A 142 5.81 3.13 1.36
C ASP A 142 4.57 3.35 0.47
N ASN A 143 4.19 4.60 0.21
CA ASN A 143 3.07 4.95 -0.67
C ASN A 143 3.39 4.66 -2.15
N GLU A 144 4.61 4.98 -2.60
CA GLU A 144 5.07 4.67 -3.95
C GLU A 144 5.10 3.15 -4.18
N LEU A 145 5.59 2.38 -3.21
CA LEU A 145 5.63 0.93 -3.27
C LEU A 145 4.22 0.32 -3.38
N LYS A 146 3.24 0.81 -2.61
CA LYS A 146 1.83 0.39 -2.74
C LYS A 146 1.29 0.64 -4.15
N THR A 147 1.58 1.82 -4.69
CA THR A 147 1.16 2.20 -6.05
C THR A 147 1.81 1.31 -7.11
N LEU A 148 3.10 1.05 -6.98
CA LEU A 148 3.84 0.16 -7.89
C LEU A 148 3.28 -1.27 -7.85
N LYS A 149 3.02 -1.81 -6.66
CA LYS A 149 2.40 -3.13 -6.51
C LYS A 149 1.05 -3.21 -7.23
N ALA A 150 0.17 -2.24 -7.00
CA ALA A 150 -1.13 -2.19 -7.65
C ALA A 150 -1.01 -2.13 -9.18
N ARG A 151 -0.09 -1.31 -9.71
CA ARG A 151 0.19 -1.22 -11.15
C ARG A 151 0.69 -2.53 -11.73
N VAL A 152 1.60 -3.22 -11.03
CA VAL A 152 2.08 -4.54 -11.44
C VAL A 152 0.94 -5.56 -11.45
N THR A 153 0.08 -5.59 -10.42
CA THR A 153 -1.09 -6.47 -10.40
C THR A 153 -2.04 -6.22 -11.59
N VAL A 154 -2.39 -4.96 -11.84
CA VAL A 154 -3.26 -4.58 -12.98
C VAL A 154 -2.59 -4.95 -14.31
N SER A 155 -1.31 -4.63 -14.49
CA SER A 155 -0.58 -4.94 -15.72
C SER A 155 -0.51 -6.45 -15.98
N THR A 156 -0.23 -7.25 -14.94
CA THR A 156 -0.22 -8.72 -15.04
C THR A 156 -1.61 -9.26 -15.38
N ALA A 157 -2.67 -8.78 -14.73
CA ALA A 157 -4.04 -9.20 -15.03
C ALA A 157 -4.43 -8.87 -16.48
N THR A 158 -4.16 -7.65 -16.94
CA THR A 158 -4.39 -7.23 -18.33
C THR A 158 -3.61 -8.08 -19.32
N LYS A 159 -2.34 -8.39 -19.01
CA LYS A 159 -1.51 -9.29 -19.84
C LYS A 159 -2.12 -10.68 -19.93
N THR A 160 -2.55 -11.26 -18.81
CA THR A 160 -3.18 -12.58 -18.77
C THR A 160 -4.49 -12.61 -19.56
N ILE A 161 -5.34 -11.60 -19.40
CA ILE A 161 -6.60 -11.49 -20.15
C ILE A 161 -6.32 -11.39 -21.65
N ASN A 162 -5.40 -10.54 -22.08
CA ASN A 162 -5.05 -10.39 -23.49
C ASN A 162 -4.45 -11.68 -24.09
N GLN A 163 -3.62 -12.40 -23.31
CA GLN A 163 -3.10 -13.70 -23.73
C GLN A 163 -4.21 -14.75 -23.89
N GLN A 164 -5.17 -14.79 -22.95
CA GLN A 164 -6.32 -15.69 -23.03
C GLN A 164 -7.23 -15.33 -24.21
N LEU A 165 -7.50 -14.04 -24.45
CA LEU A 165 -8.28 -13.58 -25.61
C LEU A 165 -7.61 -13.96 -26.93
N ALA A 166 -6.29 -13.77 -27.06
CA ALA A 166 -5.54 -14.18 -28.25
C ALA A 166 -5.57 -15.71 -28.45
N GLN A 167 -5.52 -16.50 -27.38
CA GLN A 167 -5.66 -17.96 -27.44
C GLN A 167 -7.08 -18.40 -27.82
N LEU A 168 -8.12 -17.69 -27.34
CA LEU A 168 -9.52 -17.94 -27.70
C LEU A 168 -9.77 -17.68 -29.19
N ASP A 169 -9.21 -16.62 -29.74
CA ASP A 169 -9.25 -16.32 -31.18
C ASP A 169 -8.53 -17.41 -32.00
N SER A 170 -7.41 -17.94 -31.50
CA SER A 170 -6.66 -19.01 -32.18
C SER A 170 -7.25 -20.43 -32.06
N SER A 171 -8.09 -20.69 -31.05
CA SER A 171 -8.53 -22.06 -30.70
C SER A 171 -9.75 -22.56 -31.49
N GLY A 172 -10.21 -21.82 -32.50
CA GLY A 172 -11.32 -22.25 -33.36
C GLY A 172 -12.68 -22.29 -32.66
N THR A 173 -12.79 -21.77 -31.43
CA THR A 173 -14.03 -21.75 -30.64
C THR A 173 -15.10 -20.87 -31.28
N VAL A 174 -14.71 -19.73 -31.88
CA VAL A 174 -15.60 -18.89 -32.70
C VAL A 174 -16.01 -19.62 -33.99
N ALA A 175 -15.06 -20.29 -34.65
CA ALA A 175 -15.33 -21.08 -35.85
C ALA A 175 -16.18 -22.34 -35.58
N LEU A 176 -16.21 -22.84 -34.35
CA LEU A 176 -17.08 -23.94 -33.91
C LEU A 176 -18.49 -23.42 -33.61
N LEU A 177 -18.60 -22.24 -32.99
CA LEU A 177 -19.88 -21.55 -32.77
C LEU A 177 -20.57 -21.19 -34.09
N GLU A 178 -19.85 -20.63 -35.07
CA GLU A 178 -20.38 -20.38 -36.41
C GLU A 178 -20.79 -21.68 -37.11
N ARG A 179 -19.96 -22.74 -37.06
CA ARG A 179 -20.33 -24.06 -37.62
C ARG A 179 -21.57 -24.68 -36.95
N MET A 180 -21.75 -24.51 -35.65
CA MET A 180 -22.97 -24.98 -34.97
C MET A 180 -24.18 -24.16 -35.40
N LYS A 181 -24.02 -22.85 -35.64
CA LYS A 181 -25.07 -21.97 -36.13
C LYS A 181 -25.54 -22.37 -37.54
N ASP A 182 -24.59 -22.61 -38.44
CA ASP A 182 -24.85 -23.08 -39.80
C ASP A 182 -25.54 -24.46 -39.80
N LYS A 183 -25.11 -25.36 -38.91
CA LYS A 183 -25.72 -26.69 -38.76
C LYS A 183 -27.16 -26.62 -38.26
N VAL A 184 -27.44 -25.75 -37.27
CA VAL A 184 -28.81 -25.54 -36.77
C VAL A 184 -29.69 -24.95 -37.89
N ALA A 185 -29.20 -23.95 -38.63
CA ALA A 185 -29.94 -23.36 -39.73
C ALA A 185 -30.25 -24.38 -40.86
N THR A 186 -29.34 -25.31 -41.15
CA THR A 186 -29.59 -26.39 -42.12
C THR A 186 -30.58 -27.42 -41.60
N GLU A 187 -30.51 -27.79 -40.32
CA GLU A 187 -31.51 -28.69 -39.71
C GLU A 187 -32.90 -28.04 -39.65
N GLU A 188 -32.99 -26.73 -39.38
CA GLU A 188 -34.24 -25.96 -39.45
C GLU A 188 -34.81 -25.92 -40.87
N ALA A 189 -33.98 -25.64 -41.87
CA ALA A 189 -34.40 -25.63 -43.28
C ALA A 189 -34.84 -27.03 -43.77
N LEU A 190 -34.16 -28.10 -43.32
CA LEU A 190 -34.56 -29.48 -43.61
C LEU A 190 -35.88 -29.83 -42.92
N ALA A 191 -36.09 -29.41 -41.67
CA ALA A 191 -37.35 -29.63 -40.96
C ALA A 191 -38.52 -28.90 -41.66
N GLU A 192 -38.29 -27.69 -42.18
CA GLU A 192 -39.28 -26.93 -42.96
C GLU A 192 -39.59 -27.62 -44.30
N SER A 193 -38.57 -28.16 -44.98
CA SER A 193 -38.73 -28.96 -46.20
C SER A 193 -39.49 -30.26 -45.97
N TYR A 194 -39.20 -31.00 -44.89
CA TYR A 194 -39.98 -32.19 -44.52
C TYR A 194 -41.43 -31.84 -44.17
N GLY A 195 -41.66 -30.68 -43.55
CA GLY A 195 -43.01 -30.15 -43.33
C GLY A 195 -43.76 -29.91 -44.64
N GLN A 196 -43.10 -29.36 -45.67
CA GLN A 196 -43.70 -29.14 -47.00
C GLN A 196 -43.91 -30.45 -47.78
N ILE A 197 -42.98 -31.41 -47.73
CA ILE A 197 -43.12 -32.73 -48.40
C ILE A 197 -44.25 -33.55 -47.76
N ALA A 198 -44.43 -33.48 -46.44
CA ALA A 198 -45.58 -34.10 -45.76
C ALA A 198 -46.93 -33.45 -46.15
N GLN A 199 -46.89 -32.21 -46.65
CA GLN A 199 -48.05 -31.49 -47.16
C GLN A 199 -48.34 -31.86 -48.63
N GLU A 200 -47.31 -32.05 -49.47
CA GLU A 200 -47.44 -32.51 -50.87
C GLU A 200 -47.87 -33.98 -50.99
N SER A 201 -47.36 -34.86 -50.12
CA SER A 201 -47.78 -36.27 -50.09
C SER A 201 -49.26 -36.42 -49.75
N LYS A 202 -49.82 -35.53 -48.91
CA LYS A 202 -51.26 -35.44 -48.69
C LYS A 202 -52.04 -34.96 -49.93
N SER A 203 -51.44 -34.19 -50.84
CA SER A 203 -52.15 -33.71 -52.05
C SER A 203 -52.22 -34.78 -53.14
N ILE A 204 -51.20 -35.61 -53.30
CA ILE A 204 -51.22 -36.72 -54.28
C ILE A 204 -52.20 -37.81 -53.84
N ASP A 205 -52.20 -38.20 -52.56
CA ASP A 205 -53.19 -39.16 -52.04
C ASP A 205 -54.63 -38.60 -52.17
N GLN A 206 -54.81 -37.29 -51.91
CA GLN A 206 -56.09 -36.61 -52.16
C GLN A 206 -56.47 -36.57 -53.65
N GLU A 207 -55.52 -36.39 -54.56
CA GLU A 207 -55.75 -36.44 -56.01
C GLU A 207 -56.10 -37.86 -56.50
N ILE A 208 -55.47 -38.89 -55.92
CA ILE A 208 -55.77 -40.30 -56.20
C ILE A 208 -57.17 -40.66 -55.69
N ASP A 209 -57.53 -40.28 -54.47
CA ASP A 209 -58.88 -40.52 -53.92
C ASP A 209 -59.98 -39.79 -54.73
N LYS A 210 -59.67 -38.60 -55.24
CA LYS A 210 -60.55 -37.82 -56.11
C LYS A 210 -60.68 -38.42 -57.52
N ALA A 211 -59.61 -38.98 -58.08
CA ALA A 211 -59.62 -39.71 -59.34
C ALA A 211 -60.31 -41.09 -59.23
N LEU A 212 -60.27 -41.71 -58.04
CA LEU A 212 -60.93 -42.99 -57.75
C LEU A 212 -62.40 -42.85 -57.32
N GLY A 213 -62.96 -41.63 -57.33
CA GLY A 213 -64.39 -41.40 -57.16
C GLY A 213 -64.94 -41.76 -55.77
N LYS A 214 -64.15 -41.62 -54.71
CA LYS A 214 -64.64 -41.72 -53.32
C LYS A 214 -64.94 -40.33 -52.73
N ASP A 215 -65.77 -39.56 -53.41
CA ASP A 215 -66.40 -38.39 -52.79
C ASP A 215 -67.63 -38.82 -51.98
N GLY A 216 -67.42 -38.99 -50.68
CA GLY A 216 -68.45 -39.16 -49.66
C GLY A 216 -69.25 -37.87 -49.38
N SER A 217 -69.74 -37.20 -50.43
CA SER A 217 -70.53 -35.96 -50.33
C SER A 217 -71.89 -36.03 -51.05
N GLY A 218 -72.29 -37.22 -51.53
CA GLY A 218 -73.58 -37.47 -52.18
C GLY A 218 -74.76 -37.81 -51.27
N GLN A 219 -74.54 -38.14 -49.99
CA GLN A 219 -75.62 -38.58 -49.08
C GLN A 219 -76.15 -37.50 -48.12
N ALA A 220 -75.34 -36.50 -47.77
CA ALA A 220 -75.75 -35.47 -46.82
C ALA A 220 -76.85 -34.52 -47.35
N SER A 221 -76.92 -34.31 -48.67
CA SER A 221 -77.94 -33.44 -49.29
C SER A 221 -79.29 -34.14 -49.43
N ALA A 222 -79.28 -35.45 -49.73
CA ALA A 222 -80.49 -36.28 -49.82
C ALA A 222 -81.14 -36.49 -48.45
N ASP A 223 -80.34 -36.70 -47.40
CA ASP A 223 -80.84 -36.89 -46.03
C ASP A 223 -81.41 -35.59 -45.45
N LEU A 224 -80.88 -34.41 -45.80
CA LEU A 224 -81.40 -33.12 -45.36
C LEU A 224 -82.74 -32.76 -46.03
N GLN A 225 -82.94 -33.12 -47.30
CA GLN A 225 -84.25 -33.00 -47.96
C GLN A 225 -85.29 -33.95 -47.37
N ALA A 226 -84.90 -35.20 -47.08
CA ALA A 226 -85.77 -36.17 -46.42
C ALA A 226 -86.17 -35.73 -45.00
N LEU A 227 -85.26 -35.09 -44.24
CA LEU A 227 -85.55 -34.55 -42.91
C LEU A 227 -86.49 -33.34 -42.97
N LYS A 228 -86.28 -32.42 -43.92
CA LYS A 228 -87.17 -31.26 -44.16
C LYS A 228 -88.59 -31.68 -44.53
N ALA A 229 -88.73 -32.70 -45.37
CA ALA A 229 -90.02 -33.28 -45.74
C ALA A 229 -90.72 -33.96 -44.55
N LYS A 230 -89.97 -34.63 -43.67
CA LYS A 230 -90.51 -35.25 -42.45
C LYS A 230 -90.92 -34.25 -41.36
N LEU A 231 -90.35 -33.04 -41.37
CA LEU A 231 -90.61 -31.97 -40.40
C LEU A 231 -91.60 -30.92 -40.90
N GLY A 232 -92.16 -31.08 -42.12
CA GLY A 232 -93.19 -30.19 -42.66
C GLY A 232 -92.70 -28.79 -43.04
N LEU A 233 -91.41 -28.63 -43.28
CA LEU A 233 -90.80 -27.35 -43.66
C LEU A 233 -90.28 -27.48 -45.10
N GLY A 234 -91.16 -27.14 -46.05
CA GLY A 234 -90.79 -26.81 -47.43
C GLY A 234 -90.18 -25.42 -47.49
#